data_AF-A0A0L7K3X1-F1
#
_entry.id   AF-A0A0L7K3X1-F1
#
_cell.length_a   1.000
_cell.length_b   1.000
_cell.length_c   1.000
_cell.angle_alpha   90.00
_cell.angle_beta   90.00
_cell.angle_gamma   90.00
#
_symmetry.space_group_name_H-M   'P 1'
#
loop_
_entity.id
_entity.type
_entity.pdbx_description
1 polymer ?
#
loop_
_entity_poly.entity_id
_entity_poly.type
_entity_poly.pdbx_seq_one_letter_code
_entity_poly.pdbx_strand_id
1 'polypeptide(L)'
;DGILEIIVVDHQTIQIGCPVTDLMYLIFTGTDKPFRDQYFDKLIDHYYTQLSEAMKRLDIDPETTYSRADFDFEMKEKLPLGLSIAAFSLPIVTVETEDAPDLNDNMDLSSFAVRKTGALFPDRINGVVDDYVKWGILKD
;
A
#
# COMPACT_ATOMS: atom_id res chain seq x y z
N ASP A 1 -13.36 -8.39 28.80
CA ASP A 1 -11.97 -7.88 28.82
C ASP A 1 -11.57 -7.34 27.45
N GLY A 2 -12.31 -6.36 26.89
CA GLY A 2 -12.42 -6.05 25.46
C GLY A 2 -11.12 -6.06 24.62
N ILE A 3 -10.76 -7.23 24.10
CA ILE A 3 -9.64 -7.42 23.17
C ILE A 3 -10.13 -7.03 21.77
N LEU A 4 -9.39 -6.16 21.10
CA LEU A 4 -9.56 -5.88 19.67
C LEU A 4 -8.79 -6.94 18.87
N GLU A 5 -9.49 -7.73 18.08
CA GLU A 5 -8.91 -8.71 17.17
C GLU A 5 -9.07 -8.22 15.72
N ILE A 6 -7.98 -8.25 14.95
CA ILE A 6 -7.98 -7.85 13.53
C ILE A 6 -8.05 -9.11 12.68
N ILE A 7 -9.04 -9.16 11.78
CA ILE A 7 -9.23 -10.27 10.84
C ILE A 7 -9.08 -9.72 9.42
N VAL A 8 -8.16 -10.29 8.65
CA VAL A 8 -8.01 -9.98 7.22
C VAL A 8 -9.09 -10.73 6.44
N VAL A 9 -9.83 -10.03 5.60
CA VAL A 9 -10.92 -10.56 4.77
C VAL A 9 -10.64 -10.34 3.28
N ASP A 10 -11.54 -10.78 2.41
CA ASP A 10 -11.53 -10.51 0.96
C ASP A 10 -10.23 -10.92 0.22
N HIS A 11 -9.94 -12.22 0.26
CA HIS A 11 -8.72 -12.82 -0.32
C HIS A 11 -8.69 -12.92 -1.85
N GLN A 12 -9.67 -12.35 -2.56
CA GLN A 12 -9.85 -12.49 -4.01
C GLN A 12 -8.72 -11.87 -4.85
N THR A 13 -7.90 -11.00 -4.27
CA THR A 13 -6.77 -10.33 -4.91
C THR A 13 -5.41 -10.77 -4.38
N ILE A 14 -5.35 -11.77 -3.49
CA ILE A 14 -4.09 -12.27 -2.95
C ILE A 14 -3.27 -12.90 -4.07
N GLN A 15 -2.00 -12.50 -4.13
CA GLN A 15 -1.03 -13.01 -5.08
C GLN A 15 0.27 -13.40 -4.37
N ILE A 16 1.00 -14.36 -4.94
CA ILE A 16 2.35 -14.69 -4.49
C ILE A 16 3.31 -13.69 -5.14
N GLY A 17 4.10 -12.98 -4.34
CA GLY A 17 5.02 -11.98 -4.86
C GLY A 17 5.92 -11.35 -3.82
N CYS A 18 6.56 -10.26 -4.24
CA CYS A 18 7.45 -9.45 -3.40
C CYS A 18 6.63 -8.75 -2.30
N PRO A 19 6.96 -8.95 -1.00
CA PRO A 19 6.18 -8.41 0.12
C PRO A 19 6.16 -6.88 0.18
N VAL A 20 7.18 -6.22 -0.41
CA VAL A 20 7.21 -4.76 -0.56
C VAL A 20 6.04 -4.26 -1.41
N THR A 21 5.55 -5.05 -2.37
CA THR A 21 4.41 -4.64 -3.22
C THR A 21 3.16 -4.44 -2.37
N ASP A 22 2.89 -5.38 -1.47
CA ASP A 22 1.75 -5.30 -0.56
C ASP A 22 1.93 -4.17 0.46
N LEU A 23 3.16 -3.97 0.95
CA LEU A 23 3.48 -2.86 1.84
C LEU A 23 3.26 -1.49 1.18
N MET A 24 3.71 -1.31 -0.06
CA MET A 24 3.47 -0.08 -0.83
C MET A 24 1.97 0.13 -1.05
N TYR A 25 1.23 -0.93 -1.36
CA TYR A 25 -0.22 -0.85 -1.49
C TYR A 25 -0.88 -0.37 -0.21
N LEU A 26 -0.60 -1.01 0.93
CA LEU A 26 -1.18 -0.65 2.22
C LEU A 26 -0.82 0.78 2.65
N ILE A 27 0.44 1.20 2.47
CA ILE A 27 0.88 2.54 2.85
C ILE A 27 0.17 3.60 2.01
N PHE A 28 0.24 3.52 0.68
CA PHE A 28 -0.26 4.61 -0.16
C PHE A 28 -1.78 4.65 -0.30
N THR A 29 -2.46 3.51 -0.13
CA THR A 29 -3.94 3.47 -0.10
C THR A 29 -4.51 3.68 1.30
N GLY A 30 -3.79 3.31 2.36
CA GLY A 30 -4.29 3.36 3.73
C GLY A 30 -3.95 4.63 4.52
N THR A 31 -2.98 5.43 4.08
CA THR A 31 -2.45 6.56 4.87
C THR A 31 -2.53 7.90 4.14
N ASP A 32 -2.55 8.98 4.90
CA ASP A 32 -2.38 10.34 4.38
C ASP A 32 -0.94 10.84 4.54
N LYS A 33 -0.67 12.03 4.00
CA LYS A 33 0.66 12.64 4.05
C LYS A 33 1.16 12.93 5.47
N PRO A 34 0.37 13.56 6.37
CA PRO A 34 0.81 13.77 7.76
C PRO A 34 1.27 12.49 8.46
N PHE A 35 0.55 11.39 8.24
CA PHE A 35 0.93 10.10 8.78
C PHE A 35 2.26 9.61 8.20
N ARG A 36 2.45 9.65 6.87
CA ARG A 36 3.72 9.24 6.24
C ARG A 36 4.90 10.11 6.63
N ASP A 37 4.71 11.42 6.76
CA ASP A 37 5.76 12.33 7.24
C ASP A 37 6.29 11.94 8.63
N GLN A 38 5.44 11.36 9.48
CA GLN A 38 5.81 10.96 10.84
C GLN A 38 6.25 9.49 10.98
N TYR A 39 5.72 8.61 10.14
CA TYR A 39 5.77 7.16 10.37
C TYR A 39 6.26 6.32 9.19
N PHE A 40 6.54 6.87 8.01
CA PHE A 40 6.90 6.08 6.83
C PHE A 40 8.08 5.12 7.07
N ASP A 41 9.22 5.63 7.52
CA ASP A 41 10.39 4.78 7.80
C ASP A 41 10.13 3.79 8.95
N LYS A 42 9.39 4.23 9.97
CA LYS A 42 9.03 3.38 11.12
C LYS A 42 8.13 2.22 10.71
N LEU A 43 7.22 2.44 9.76
CA LEU A 43 6.36 1.39 9.23
C LEU A 43 7.16 0.35 8.46
N ILE A 44 8.13 0.79 7.66
CA ILE A 44 9.02 -0.09 6.89
C ILE A 44 9.82 -0.99 7.84
N ASP A 45 10.45 -0.39 8.85
CA ASP A 45 11.21 -1.12 9.87
C ASP A 45 10.32 -2.07 10.68
N HIS A 46 9.14 -1.61 11.07
CA HIS A 46 8.18 -2.43 11.80
C HIS A 46 7.72 -3.62 10.96
N TYR A 47 7.38 -3.40 9.69
CA TYR A 47 6.95 -4.45 8.78
C TYR A 47 8.01 -5.55 8.65
N TYR A 48 9.26 -5.19 8.37
CA TYR A 48 10.34 -6.17 8.24
C TYR A 48 10.58 -6.93 9.55
N THR A 49 10.52 -6.23 10.69
CA THR A 49 10.64 -6.87 12.01
C THR A 49 9.54 -7.92 12.20
N GLN A 50 8.28 -7.58 11.93
CA GLN A 50 7.16 -8.50 12.09
C GLN A 50 7.21 -9.66 11.09
N LEU A 51 7.66 -9.41 9.86
CA LEU A 51 7.87 -10.44 8.84
C LEU A 51 8.97 -11.42 9.26
N SER A 52 10.10 -10.92 9.77
CA SER A 52 11.20 -11.72 10.32
C SER A 52 10.73 -12.60 11.48
N GLU A 53 9.97 -12.04 12.42
CA GLU A 53 9.40 -12.81 13.53
C GLU A 53 8.31 -13.81 13.08
N ALA A 54 7.57 -13.52 12.02
CA ALA A 54 6.66 -14.48 11.40
C ALA A 54 7.41 -15.66 10.76
N MET A 55 8.49 -15.39 10.01
CA MET A 55 9.35 -16.42 9.43
C MET A 55 9.94 -17.34 10.51
N LYS A 56 10.51 -16.75 11.58
CA LYS A 56 11.07 -17.54 12.70
C LYS A 56 10.05 -18.43 13.39
N ARG A 57 8.81 -17.97 13.57
CA ARG A 57 7.71 -18.78 14.14
C ARG A 57 7.30 -19.96 13.25
N LEU A 58 7.66 -19.92 11.97
CA LEU A 58 7.46 -21.00 11.00
C LEU A 58 8.75 -21.81 10.76
N ASP A 59 9.76 -21.66 11.61
CA ASP A 59 11.08 -22.29 11.50
C ASP A 59 11.83 -21.93 10.19
N ILE A 60 11.55 -20.75 9.64
CA ILE A 60 12.24 -20.19 8.47
C ILE A 60 13.27 -19.15 8.94
N ASP A 61 14.52 -19.29 8.51
CA ASP A 61 15.58 -18.33 8.83
C ASP A 61 15.51 -17.11 7.88
N PRO A 62 15.19 -15.91 8.41
CA PRO A 62 15.08 -14.71 7.60
C PRO A 62 16.41 -14.28 6.99
N GLU A 63 17.56 -14.53 7.65
CA GLU A 63 18.85 -14.07 7.14
C GLU A 63 19.27 -14.80 5.87
N THR A 64 18.82 -16.05 5.70
CA THR A 64 19.11 -16.87 4.51
C THR A 64 17.98 -16.89 3.49
N THR A 65 16.74 -16.60 3.91
CA THR A 65 15.56 -16.65 3.03
C THR A 65 15.20 -15.28 2.46
N TYR A 66 15.20 -14.24 3.29
CA TYR A 66 14.80 -12.89 2.90
C TYR A 66 15.39 -11.87 3.90
N SER A 67 16.67 -11.56 3.69
CA SER A 67 17.45 -10.76 4.63
C SER A 67 17.00 -9.30 4.67
N ARG A 68 17.45 -8.55 5.69
CA ARG A 68 17.18 -7.11 5.77
C ARG A 68 17.74 -6.38 4.55
N ALA A 69 18.89 -6.82 4.06
CA ALA A 69 19.54 -6.24 2.89
C ALA A 69 18.71 -6.47 1.61
N ASP A 70 18.14 -7.67 1.44
CA ASP A 70 17.26 -7.98 0.30
C ASP A 70 15.98 -7.14 0.36
N PHE A 71 15.38 -7.02 1.54
CA PHE A 71 14.21 -6.17 1.75
C PHE A 71 14.50 -4.70 1.46
N ASP A 72 15.61 -4.14 1.96
CA ASP A 72 15.98 -2.73 1.72
C ASP A 72 16.28 -2.48 0.23
N PHE A 73 16.89 -3.45 -0.45
CA PHE A 73 17.10 -3.41 -1.90
C PHE A 73 15.77 -3.37 -2.65
N GLU A 74 14.84 -4.28 -2.33
CA GLU A 74 13.51 -4.31 -2.95
C GLU A 74 12.69 -3.06 -2.62
N MET A 75 12.76 -2.56 -1.40
CA MET A 75 12.13 -1.30 -0.98
C MET A 75 12.56 -0.15 -1.88
N LYS A 76 13.85 -0.02 -2.15
CA LYS A 76 14.37 1.03 -3.03
C LYS A 76 13.93 0.84 -4.48
N GLU A 77 14.02 -0.37 -5.01
CA GLU A 77 13.63 -0.71 -6.39
C GLU A 77 12.13 -0.53 -6.64
N LYS A 78 11.29 -0.85 -5.65
CA LYS A 78 9.83 -0.80 -5.75
C LYS A 78 9.24 0.51 -5.26
N LEU A 79 10.00 1.40 -4.62
CA LEU A 79 9.46 2.69 -4.17
C LEU A 79 8.73 3.45 -5.29
N PRO A 80 9.22 3.53 -6.55
CA PRO A 80 8.47 4.13 -7.66
C PRO A 80 7.08 3.52 -7.93
N LEU A 81 6.86 2.24 -7.61
CA LEU A 81 5.58 1.55 -7.81
C LEU A 81 4.47 2.15 -6.95
N GLY A 82 4.79 2.66 -5.75
CA GLY A 82 3.79 3.23 -4.85
C GLY A 82 3.04 4.43 -5.45
N LEU A 83 3.69 5.22 -6.31
CA LEU A 83 3.05 6.32 -7.04
C LEU A 83 2.03 5.79 -8.04
N SER A 84 2.39 4.75 -8.80
CA SER A 84 1.47 4.07 -9.72
C SER A 84 0.29 3.47 -8.97
N ILE A 85 0.53 2.78 -7.85
CA ILE A 85 -0.53 2.23 -7.01
C ILE A 85 -1.47 3.33 -6.54
N ALA A 86 -0.94 4.44 -6.03
CA ALA A 86 -1.73 5.57 -5.58
C ALA A 86 -2.60 6.14 -6.72
N ALA A 87 -2.02 6.37 -7.89
CA ALA A 87 -2.73 6.92 -9.04
C ALA A 87 -3.91 6.05 -9.50
N PHE A 88 -3.76 4.72 -9.49
CA PHE A 88 -4.82 3.81 -9.91
C PHE A 88 -5.80 3.45 -8.80
N SER A 89 -5.35 3.38 -7.55
CA SER A 89 -6.16 2.85 -6.44
C SER A 89 -6.88 3.95 -5.66
N LEU A 90 -6.27 5.13 -5.46
CA LEU A 90 -6.89 6.22 -4.71
C LEU A 90 -8.24 6.68 -5.29
N PRO A 91 -8.46 6.74 -6.62
CA PRO A 91 -9.77 7.08 -7.16
C PRO A 91 -10.87 6.15 -6.65
N ILE A 92 -10.57 4.85 -6.51
CA ILE A 92 -11.51 3.82 -6.04
C ILE A 92 -11.61 3.85 -4.51
N VAL A 93 -10.49 3.96 -3.81
CA VAL A 93 -10.43 3.94 -2.33
C VAL A 93 -11.12 5.16 -1.71
N THR A 94 -11.14 6.29 -2.43
CA THR A 94 -11.68 7.55 -1.93
C THR A 94 -13.01 7.94 -2.58
N VAL A 95 -13.59 7.10 -3.44
CA VAL A 95 -14.89 7.37 -4.06
C VAL A 95 -15.98 7.44 -2.99
N GLU A 96 -16.93 8.36 -3.14
CA GLU A 96 -18.10 8.40 -2.28
C GLU A 96 -18.96 7.15 -2.51
N THR A 97 -19.65 6.68 -1.47
CA THR A 97 -20.42 5.42 -1.56
C THR A 97 -21.50 5.49 -2.64
N GLU A 98 -22.10 6.66 -2.87
CA GLU A 98 -23.13 6.83 -3.91
C GLU A 98 -22.58 6.78 -5.33
N ASP A 99 -21.28 7.06 -5.50
CA ASP A 99 -20.59 7.09 -6.79
C ASP A 99 -19.70 5.84 -7.00
N ALA A 100 -19.76 4.87 -6.07
CA ALA A 100 -18.95 3.66 -6.11
C ALA A 100 -19.36 2.75 -7.28
N PRO A 101 -18.41 2.04 -7.94
CA PRO A 101 -18.73 1.11 -9.01
C PRO A 101 -19.65 -0.03 -8.53
N ASP A 102 -20.73 -0.28 -9.27
CA ASP A 102 -21.56 -1.46 -9.07
C ASP A 102 -20.78 -2.73 -9.47
N LEU A 103 -20.36 -3.50 -8.46
CA LEU A 103 -19.71 -4.81 -8.63
C LEU A 103 -20.76 -5.88 -8.98
N ASN A 104 -21.28 -5.87 -10.21
CA ASN A 104 -22.19 -6.88 -10.73
C ASN A 104 -21.50 -7.82 -11.74
N ASP A 105 -22.20 -8.89 -12.14
CA ASP A 105 -21.65 -9.93 -13.02
C ASP A 105 -21.22 -9.43 -14.42
N ASN A 106 -21.62 -8.22 -14.83
CA ASN A 106 -21.26 -7.61 -16.12
C ASN A 106 -20.08 -6.62 -16.00
N MET A 107 -19.38 -6.63 -14.87
CA MET A 107 -18.24 -5.75 -14.63
C MET A 107 -17.10 -6.02 -15.63
N ASP A 108 -16.62 -4.95 -16.24
CA ASP A 108 -15.42 -4.93 -17.09
C ASP A 108 -14.42 -3.88 -16.59
N LEU A 109 -13.25 -3.77 -17.24
CA LEU A 109 -12.25 -2.76 -16.87
C LEU A 109 -12.78 -1.32 -16.94
N SER A 110 -13.78 -1.04 -17.79
CA SER A 110 -14.39 0.29 -17.89
C SER A 110 -15.27 0.62 -16.68
N SER A 111 -15.72 -0.39 -15.95
CA SER A 111 -16.51 -0.24 -14.71
C SER A 111 -15.66 0.37 -13.58
N PHE A 112 -14.34 0.22 -13.63
CA PHE A 112 -13.39 0.87 -12.73
C PHE A 112 -12.91 2.25 -13.23
N ALA A 113 -13.37 2.71 -14.39
CA ALA A 113 -13.09 4.06 -14.85
C ALA A 113 -13.85 5.05 -13.95
N VAL A 114 -13.16 5.60 -12.95
CA VAL A 114 -13.72 6.56 -12.02
C VAL A 114 -14.09 7.83 -12.77
N ARG A 115 -15.41 8.04 -12.98
CA ARG A 115 -15.95 9.21 -13.66
C ARG A 115 -15.96 10.45 -12.77
N LYS A 116 -15.97 10.24 -11.45
CA LYS A 116 -15.98 11.26 -10.42
C LYS A 116 -15.19 10.73 -9.22
N THR A 117 -14.13 11.42 -8.87
CA THR A 117 -13.34 11.11 -7.67
C THR A 117 -14.01 11.71 -6.43
N GLY A 118 -13.86 11.07 -5.27
CA GLY A 118 -14.42 11.60 -4.02
C GLY A 118 -13.62 12.77 -3.45
N ALA A 119 -14.16 13.40 -2.41
CA ALA A 119 -13.64 14.68 -1.90
C ALA A 119 -12.21 14.58 -1.35
N LEU A 120 -11.80 13.40 -0.86
CA LEU A 120 -10.47 13.15 -0.31
C LEU A 120 -9.40 12.93 -1.39
N PHE A 121 -9.80 12.60 -2.63
CA PHE A 121 -8.85 12.23 -3.67
C PHE A 121 -7.76 13.28 -3.93
N PRO A 122 -8.09 14.58 -4.13
CA PRO A 122 -7.08 15.59 -4.46
C PRO A 122 -6.00 15.71 -3.39
N ASP A 123 -6.39 15.79 -2.12
CA ASP A 123 -5.45 15.91 -1.01
C ASP A 123 -4.59 14.66 -0.86
N ARG A 124 -5.19 13.48 -1.05
CA ARG A 124 -4.49 12.19 -0.97
C ARG A 124 -3.46 12.04 -2.08
N ILE A 125 -3.82 12.31 -3.34
CA ILE A 125 -2.88 12.15 -4.48
C ILE A 125 -1.79 13.22 -4.47
N ASN A 126 -2.13 14.48 -4.15
CA ASN A 126 -1.14 15.55 -4.02
C ASN A 126 -0.14 15.24 -2.90
N GLY A 127 -0.63 14.74 -1.76
CA GLY A 127 0.23 14.30 -0.67
C GLY A 127 1.19 13.18 -1.06
N VAL A 128 0.77 12.26 -1.94
CA VAL A 128 1.69 11.25 -2.51
C VAL A 128 2.72 11.93 -3.41
N VAL A 129 2.31 12.79 -4.35
CA VAL A 129 3.25 13.49 -5.25
C VAL A 129 4.31 14.26 -4.46
N ASP A 130 3.91 14.98 -3.41
CA ASP A 130 4.82 15.71 -2.53
C ASP A 130 5.87 14.80 -1.88
N ASP A 131 5.48 13.59 -1.45
CA ASP A 131 6.40 12.62 -0.86
C ASP A 131 7.44 12.16 -1.90
N TYR A 132 7.01 11.91 -3.13
CA TYR A 132 7.90 11.47 -4.21
C TYR A 132 8.85 12.58 -4.71
N VAL A 133 8.42 13.84 -4.64
CA VAL A 133 9.29 15.01 -4.82
C VAL A 133 10.31 15.09 -3.69
N LYS A 134 9.85 15.01 -2.42
CA LYS A 134 10.70 15.03 -1.22
C LYS A 134 11.76 13.93 -1.25
N TRP A 135 11.44 12.75 -1.77
CA TRP A 135 12.38 11.64 -1.91
C TRP A 135 13.27 11.71 -3.16
N GLY A 136 13.10 12.73 -4.01
CA GLY A 136 13.89 12.94 -5.21
C GLY A 136 13.64 11.92 -6.33
N ILE A 137 12.49 11.23 -6.27
CA ILE A 137 12.08 10.27 -7.31
C ILE A 137 11.44 11.01 -8.48
N LEU A 138 10.56 11.98 -8.16
CA LEU A 138 10.06 12.94 -9.13
C LEU A 138 10.94 14.20 -9.10
N LYS A 139 11.05 14.85 -10.26
CA LYS A 139 11.73 16.14 -10.40
C LYS A 139 10.67 17.23 -10.49
N ASP A 140 10.92 18.34 -9.81
CA ASP A 140 10.15 19.58 -9.91
C ASP A 140 10.28 20.26 -11.29
#